data_AF-A0A932NDW2-F1
#
_entry.id   AF-A0A932NDW2-F1
#
_cell.length_a   1.000
_cell.length_b   1.000
_cell.length_c   1.000
_cell.angle_alpha   90.00
_cell.angle_beta   90.00
_cell.angle_gamma   90.00
#
_symmetry.space_group_name_H-M   'P 1'
#
loop_
_entity.id
_entity.type
_entity.pdbx_description
1 polymer ?
#
loop_
_entity_poly.entity_id
_entity_poly.type
_entity_poly.pdbx_seq_one_letter_code
_entity_poly.pdbx_strand_id
1 'polypeptide(L)'
;MNIENLLHGNSYNFLTEMGWTAARDINPTVYLDHLSREGYKIFPTAIDFFKSFGGLDGRMPAYRVEGEFDRVHFKPEEATEVIYQEKVGTYEERIGAPLVVIGAAYNDHLILLLSNNGKMLGCYDEYLCLLGDNVADGLIALFEGKESVEIP
;
A
#
# COMPACT_ATOMS: atom_id res chain seq x y z
N MET A 1 2.57 13.10 -11.74
CA MET A 1 3.91 12.53 -11.45
C MET A 1 4.08 11.33 -12.37
N ASN A 2 5.15 11.25 -13.16
CA ASN A 2 5.30 10.17 -14.14
C ASN A 2 5.95 8.94 -13.46
N ILE A 3 5.12 8.07 -12.88
CA ILE A 3 5.54 6.89 -12.10
C ILE A 3 6.35 5.88 -12.96
N GLU A 4 6.17 5.90 -14.28
CA GLU A 4 6.87 5.06 -15.26
C GLU A 4 8.39 5.06 -15.13
N ASN A 5 8.98 6.23 -14.89
CA ASN A 5 10.44 6.35 -14.82
C ASN A 5 11.01 5.91 -13.46
N LEU A 6 10.14 5.61 -12.50
CA LEU A 6 10.53 5.24 -11.14
C LEU A 6 10.36 3.73 -10.91
N LEU A 7 9.30 3.10 -11.43
CA LEU A 7 9.13 1.65 -11.33
C LEU A 7 10.00 0.92 -12.37
N HIS A 8 10.92 0.09 -11.89
CA HIS A 8 11.81 -0.71 -12.74
C HIS A 8 12.05 -2.10 -12.12
N GLY A 9 12.62 -3.02 -12.90
CA GLY A 9 12.95 -4.35 -12.43
C GLY A 9 11.73 -5.18 -12.05
N ASN A 10 11.84 -5.92 -10.93
CA ASN A 10 10.82 -6.88 -10.51
C ASN A 10 9.50 -6.21 -10.12
N SER A 11 9.55 -5.02 -9.51
CA SER A 11 8.35 -4.27 -9.12
C SER A 11 7.45 -3.96 -10.32
N TYR A 12 8.03 -3.55 -11.45
CA TYR A 12 7.31 -3.32 -12.69
C TYR A 12 6.65 -4.61 -13.20
N ASN A 13 7.40 -5.71 -13.24
CA ASN A 13 6.91 -7.00 -13.73
C ASN A 13 5.69 -7.49 -12.92
N PHE A 14 5.80 -7.54 -11.58
CA PHE A 14 4.69 -7.98 -10.73
C PHE A 14 3.44 -7.11 -10.88
N LEU A 15 3.61 -5.79 -10.94
CA LEU A 15 2.49 -4.89 -11.17
C LEU A 15 1.83 -5.13 -12.53
N THR A 16 2.62 -5.32 -13.60
CA THR A 16 2.06 -5.62 -14.93
C THR A 16 1.35 -6.97 -14.98
N GLU A 17 1.83 -7.99 -14.26
CA GLU A 17 1.16 -9.28 -14.11
C GLU A 17 -0.20 -9.17 -13.40
N MET A 18 -0.32 -8.21 -12.48
CA MET A 18 -1.60 -7.85 -11.84
C MET A 18 -2.54 -7.05 -12.76
N GLY A 19 -2.11 -6.72 -13.98
CA GLY A 19 -2.87 -5.91 -14.92
C GLY A 19 -2.69 -4.40 -14.74
N TRP A 20 -1.65 -3.96 -14.01
CA TRP A 20 -1.28 -2.55 -14.00
C TRP A 20 -0.69 -2.12 -15.34
N THR A 21 -1.04 -0.91 -15.75
CA THR A 21 -0.34 -0.20 -16.82
C THR A 21 -0.12 1.23 -16.34
N ALA A 22 0.90 1.89 -16.85
CA ALA A 22 1.17 3.25 -16.43
C ALA A 22 0.12 4.28 -16.87
N ALA A 23 -0.65 3.96 -17.91
CA ALA A 23 -1.79 4.75 -18.35
C ALA A 23 -3.08 4.43 -17.56
N ARG A 24 -3.02 3.53 -16.56
CA ARG A 24 -4.18 3.15 -15.74
C ARG A 24 -4.67 4.35 -14.92
N ASP A 25 -5.92 4.72 -15.17
CA ASP A 25 -6.67 5.77 -14.48
C ASP A 25 -8.11 5.28 -14.31
N ILE A 26 -8.35 4.44 -13.30
CA ILE A 26 -9.68 3.90 -13.00
C ILE A 26 -10.50 4.89 -12.16
N ASN A 27 -11.81 4.71 -12.11
CA ASN A 27 -12.65 5.45 -11.16
C ASN A 27 -12.43 4.90 -9.73
N PRO A 28 -11.87 5.69 -8.78
CA PRO A 28 -11.55 5.19 -7.45
C PRO A 28 -12.73 5.27 -6.46
N THR A 29 -13.90 5.78 -6.86
CA THR A 29 -15.02 6.10 -5.94
C THR A 29 -15.36 4.97 -4.97
N VAL A 30 -15.41 3.72 -5.43
CA VAL A 30 -15.77 2.58 -4.55
C VAL A 30 -14.81 2.42 -3.37
N TYR A 31 -13.51 2.64 -3.58
CA TYR A 31 -12.48 2.54 -2.55
C TYR A 31 -12.52 3.74 -1.59
N LEU A 32 -12.70 4.94 -2.15
CA LEU A 32 -12.73 6.18 -1.38
C LEU A 32 -13.99 6.27 -0.50
N ASP A 33 -15.15 5.88 -1.03
CA ASP A 33 -16.42 5.84 -0.30
C ASP A 33 -16.38 4.78 0.80
N HIS A 34 -15.69 3.66 0.58
CA HIS A 34 -15.44 2.67 1.63
C HIS A 34 -14.61 3.28 2.76
N LEU A 35 -13.43 3.79 2.46
CA LEU A 35 -12.54 4.40 3.46
C LEU A 35 -13.21 5.56 4.21
N SER A 36 -14.00 6.39 3.52
CA SER A 36 -14.73 7.48 4.18
C SER A 36 -15.80 6.98 5.14
N ARG A 37 -16.46 5.84 4.87
CA ARG A 37 -17.43 5.22 5.79
C ARG A 37 -16.75 4.58 7.01
N GLU A 38 -15.55 4.05 6.82
CA GLU A 38 -14.69 3.54 7.89
C GLU A 38 -14.03 4.66 8.72
N GLY A 39 -14.28 5.93 8.40
CA GLY A 39 -13.82 7.08 9.19
C GLY A 39 -12.45 7.65 8.79
N TYR A 40 -11.86 7.18 7.68
CA TYR A 40 -10.60 7.72 7.20
C TYR A 40 -10.75 9.10 6.54
N LYS A 41 -9.73 9.94 6.71
CA LYS A 41 -9.63 11.22 6.03
C LYS A 41 -9.02 11.04 4.63
N ILE A 42 -9.83 11.22 3.59
CA ILE A 42 -9.37 11.13 2.20
C ILE A 42 -8.57 12.38 1.81
N PHE A 43 -7.45 12.18 1.12
CA PHE A 43 -6.57 13.23 0.60
C PHE A 43 -6.15 12.94 -0.85
N PRO A 44 -5.69 13.95 -1.63
CA PRO A 44 -5.38 13.81 -3.06
C PRO A 44 -4.46 12.63 -3.39
N THR A 45 -3.44 12.40 -2.58
CA THR A 45 -2.47 11.30 -2.77
C THR A 45 -3.13 9.91 -2.72
N ALA A 46 -4.19 9.74 -1.91
CA ALA A 46 -4.96 8.48 -1.88
C ALA A 46 -5.81 8.33 -3.15
N ILE A 47 -6.38 9.42 -3.65
CA ILE A 47 -7.15 9.42 -4.90
C ILE A 47 -6.25 9.00 -6.07
N ASP A 48 -5.07 9.61 -6.16
CA ASP A 48 -4.08 9.31 -7.19
C ASP A 48 -3.59 7.86 -7.09
N PHE A 49 -3.38 7.36 -5.86
CA PHE A 49 -3.03 5.97 -5.63
C PHE A 49 -4.12 5.02 -6.16
N PHE A 50 -5.39 5.20 -5.77
CA PHE A 50 -6.45 4.29 -6.18
C PHE A 50 -6.80 4.37 -7.66
N LYS A 51 -6.61 5.52 -8.31
CA LYS A 51 -6.72 5.64 -9.78
C LYS A 51 -5.74 4.74 -10.51
N SER A 52 -4.51 4.62 -10.00
CA SER A 52 -3.48 3.84 -10.66
C SER A 52 -3.47 2.38 -10.19
N PHE A 53 -3.62 2.13 -8.89
CA PHE A 53 -3.36 0.82 -8.28
C PHE A 53 -4.60 0.16 -7.68
N GLY A 54 -5.70 0.89 -7.52
CA GLY A 54 -6.91 0.35 -6.87
C GLY A 54 -7.40 -0.93 -7.54
N GLY A 55 -7.71 -1.92 -6.71
CA GLY A 55 -8.27 -3.21 -7.13
C GLY A 55 -7.26 -4.21 -7.69
N LEU A 56 -5.98 -3.86 -7.83
CA LEU A 56 -4.96 -4.84 -8.21
C LEU A 56 -4.82 -5.90 -7.12
N ASP A 57 -4.60 -7.13 -7.55
CA ASP A 57 -4.51 -8.32 -6.71
C ASP A 57 -3.62 -9.33 -7.41
N GLY A 58 -2.64 -9.87 -6.70
CA GLY A 58 -1.74 -10.84 -7.27
C GLY A 58 -0.73 -11.34 -6.28
N ARG A 59 0.47 -11.61 -6.78
CA ARG A 59 1.52 -12.32 -6.06
C ARG A 59 2.79 -11.48 -5.97
N MET A 60 3.52 -11.67 -4.88
CA MET A 60 4.85 -11.11 -4.65
C MET A 60 5.76 -12.19 -4.05
N PRO A 61 7.09 -12.06 -4.14
CA PRO A 61 8.00 -13.01 -3.51
C PRO A 61 7.70 -13.15 -2.01
N ALA A 62 7.64 -14.38 -1.53
CA ALA A 62 7.41 -14.64 -0.11
C ALA A 62 8.60 -14.16 0.74
N TYR A 63 8.33 -13.63 1.92
CA TYR A 63 9.38 -13.04 2.77
C TYR A 63 10.40 -14.08 3.28
N ARG A 64 9.95 -15.32 3.57
CA ARG A 64 10.76 -16.33 4.27
C ARG A 64 11.19 -17.52 3.43
N VAL A 65 10.57 -17.77 2.28
CA VAL A 65 10.79 -18.99 1.49
C VAL A 65 11.12 -18.59 0.06
N GLU A 66 12.38 -18.82 -0.33
CA GLU A 66 12.86 -18.53 -1.68
C GLU A 66 12.07 -19.35 -2.72
N GLY A 67 11.58 -18.69 -3.76
CA GLY A 67 10.81 -19.30 -4.84
C GLY A 67 9.31 -19.45 -4.56
N GLU A 68 8.86 -19.18 -3.33
CA GLU A 68 7.44 -19.11 -3.00
C GLU A 68 6.88 -17.69 -3.17
N PHE A 69 5.56 -17.59 -3.27
CA PHE A 69 4.86 -16.33 -3.48
C PHE A 69 3.74 -16.16 -2.46
N ASP A 70 3.66 -14.95 -1.90
CA ASP A 70 2.55 -14.51 -1.05
C ASP A 70 1.60 -13.60 -1.84
N ARG A 71 0.36 -13.48 -1.36
CA ARG A 71 -0.63 -12.55 -1.91
C ARG A 71 -0.28 -11.11 -1.51
N VAL A 72 -0.52 -10.20 -2.46
CA VAL A 72 -0.56 -8.75 -2.25
C VAL A 72 -1.74 -8.17 -3.01
N HIS A 73 -2.44 -7.21 -2.43
CA HIS A 73 -3.57 -6.55 -3.06
C HIS A 73 -3.68 -5.08 -2.64
N PHE A 74 -4.30 -4.26 -3.48
CA PHE A 74 -4.61 -2.85 -3.23
C PHE A 74 -6.12 -2.64 -3.16
N LYS A 75 -6.74 -3.33 -2.19
CA LYS A 75 -8.18 -3.32 -1.92
C LYS A 75 -8.41 -2.94 -0.46
N PRO A 76 -8.76 -1.67 -0.17
CA PRO A 76 -8.94 -1.23 1.20
C PRO A 76 -10.10 -1.97 1.88
N GLU A 77 -11.13 -2.36 1.14
CA GLU A 77 -12.28 -3.10 1.66
C GLU A 77 -11.89 -4.42 2.33
N GLU A 78 -10.96 -5.17 1.74
CA GLU A 78 -10.45 -6.41 2.32
C GLU A 78 -9.50 -6.12 3.49
N ALA A 79 -8.60 -5.13 3.35
CA ALA A 79 -7.60 -4.83 4.38
C ALA A 79 -8.22 -4.29 5.69
N THR A 80 -9.31 -3.53 5.60
CA THR A 80 -10.04 -3.04 6.79
C THR A 80 -10.82 -4.13 7.54
N GLU A 81 -10.92 -5.35 7.01
CA GLU A 81 -11.45 -6.48 7.78
C GLU A 81 -10.45 -6.97 8.85
N VAL A 82 -9.17 -6.64 8.67
CA VAL A 82 -8.05 -7.10 9.52
C VAL A 82 -7.55 -5.98 10.46
N ILE A 83 -7.77 -4.72 10.11
CA ILE A 83 -7.39 -3.56 10.93
C ILE A 83 -8.53 -2.55 11.07
N TYR A 84 -8.68 -2.00 12.27
CA TYR A 84 -9.66 -0.95 12.58
C TYR A 84 -9.04 0.44 12.52
N GLN A 85 -9.86 1.45 12.21
CA GLN A 85 -9.43 2.85 12.09
C GLN A 85 -8.74 3.36 13.36
N GLU A 86 -9.21 2.96 14.54
CA GLU A 86 -8.64 3.35 15.83
C GLU A 86 -7.18 2.89 15.97
N LYS A 87 -6.87 1.69 15.46
CA LYS A 87 -5.49 1.19 15.47
C LYS A 87 -4.62 2.00 14.53
N VAL A 88 -5.12 2.35 13.34
CA VAL A 88 -4.42 3.23 12.40
C VAL A 88 -4.16 4.62 13.03
N GLY A 89 -5.10 5.14 13.81
CA GLY A 89 -4.93 6.39 14.56
C GLY A 89 -3.69 6.38 15.47
N THR A 90 -3.36 5.25 16.10
CA THR A 90 -2.12 5.14 16.90
C THR A 90 -0.84 5.31 16.07
N TYR A 91 -0.86 4.91 14.79
CA TYR A 91 0.26 5.14 13.88
C TYR A 91 0.29 6.58 13.36
N GLU A 92 -0.88 7.18 13.11
CA GLU A 92 -0.98 8.61 12.74
C GLU A 92 -0.36 9.51 13.82
N GLU A 93 -0.59 9.21 15.10
CA GLU A 93 0.03 9.89 16.24
C GLU A 93 1.56 9.77 16.23
N ARG A 94 2.08 8.57 15.94
CA ARG A 94 3.53 8.29 15.90
C ARG A 94 4.24 9.04 14.78
N ILE A 95 3.61 9.18 13.62
CA ILE A 95 4.22 9.87 12.46
C ILE A 95 3.82 11.34 12.32
N GLY A 96 2.82 11.79 13.08
CA GLY A 96 2.29 13.16 13.02
C GLY A 96 1.60 13.51 11.70
N ALA A 97 1.02 12.52 11.01
CA ALA A 97 0.37 12.70 9.71
C ALA A 97 -0.81 11.73 9.54
N PRO A 98 -1.89 12.14 8.83
CA PRO A 98 -3.01 11.26 8.56
C PRO A 98 -2.63 10.14 7.59
N LEU A 99 -3.25 8.98 7.79
CA LEU A 99 -3.02 7.74 7.07
C LEU A 99 -4.32 7.21 6.49
N VAL A 100 -4.21 6.47 5.39
CA VAL A 100 -5.29 5.62 4.87
C VAL A 100 -4.76 4.21 4.62
N VAL A 101 -5.62 3.22 4.80
CA VAL A 101 -5.35 1.84 4.38
C VAL A 101 -5.45 1.77 2.86
N ILE A 102 -4.43 1.21 2.21
CA ILE A 102 -4.38 1.07 0.74
C ILE A 102 -4.42 -0.38 0.27
N GLY A 103 -4.24 -1.35 1.17
CA GLY A 103 -4.23 -2.77 0.85
C GLY A 103 -3.47 -3.59 1.88
N ALA A 104 -3.07 -4.80 1.52
CA ALA A 104 -2.23 -5.65 2.35
C ALA A 104 -1.25 -6.49 1.51
N ALA A 105 -0.21 -6.95 2.17
CA ALA A 105 0.86 -7.79 1.63
C ALA A 105 1.13 -8.98 2.54
N TYR A 106 1.87 -9.97 2.02
CA TYR A 106 2.26 -11.18 2.74
C TYR A 106 1.05 -11.97 3.28
N ASN A 107 0.05 -12.24 2.44
CA ASN A 107 -1.21 -12.92 2.84
C ASN A 107 -1.90 -12.21 4.02
N ASP A 108 -2.07 -10.90 3.89
CA ASP A 108 -2.75 -10.02 4.85
C ASP A 108 -2.05 -9.88 6.21
N HIS A 109 -0.82 -10.39 6.34
CA HIS A 109 0.00 -10.21 7.54
C HIS A 109 0.59 -8.79 7.67
N LEU A 110 0.76 -8.06 6.58
CA LEU A 110 1.24 -6.68 6.60
C LEU A 110 0.20 -5.77 5.95
N ILE A 111 -0.41 -4.89 6.74
CA ILE A 111 -1.31 -3.87 6.20
C ILE A 111 -0.48 -2.74 5.61
N LEU A 112 -0.85 -2.31 4.41
CA LEU A 112 -0.21 -1.23 3.69
C LEU A 112 -0.97 0.07 3.94
N LEU A 113 -0.23 1.10 4.35
CA LEU A 113 -0.75 2.43 4.64
C LEU A 113 -0.11 3.46 3.71
N LEU A 114 -0.84 4.53 3.45
CA LEU A 114 -0.36 5.70 2.72
C LEU A 114 -0.62 6.95 3.55
N SER A 115 0.37 7.83 3.63
CA SER A 115 0.20 9.14 4.26
C SER A 115 -0.19 10.22 3.25
N ASN A 116 -0.71 11.34 3.74
CA ASN A 116 -1.05 12.48 2.89
C ASN A 116 0.14 13.08 2.12
N ASN A 117 1.36 12.96 2.64
CA ASN A 117 2.58 13.39 1.96
C ASN A 117 3.20 12.32 1.06
N GLY A 118 2.54 11.16 0.90
CA GLY A 118 2.90 10.13 -0.08
C GLY A 118 3.81 9.02 0.43
N LYS A 119 4.20 9.05 1.72
CA LYS A 119 4.97 7.96 2.32
C LYS A 119 4.13 6.68 2.35
N MET A 120 4.73 5.58 1.95
CA MET A 120 4.12 4.26 2.01
C MET A 120 4.69 3.51 3.21
N LEU A 121 3.81 2.93 4.02
CA LEU A 121 4.16 2.26 5.27
C LEU A 121 3.57 0.84 5.31
N GLY A 122 4.18 0.00 6.12
CA GLY A 122 3.64 -1.31 6.50
C GLY A 122 3.39 -1.38 8.01
N CYS A 123 2.34 -2.05 8.44
CA CYS A 123 2.07 -2.27 9.86
C CYS A 123 1.46 -3.64 10.18
N TYR A 124 1.71 -4.11 11.39
CA TYR A 124 1.00 -5.22 12.05
C TYR A 124 1.17 -5.07 13.56
N ASP A 125 0.15 -5.36 14.37
CA ASP A 125 0.19 -5.20 15.83
C ASP A 125 0.81 -3.85 16.27
N GLU A 126 1.91 -3.82 17.03
CA GLU A 126 2.62 -2.59 17.41
C GLU A 126 3.68 -2.15 16.40
N TYR A 127 4.00 -3.01 15.42
CA TYR A 127 5.00 -2.75 14.41
C TYR A 127 4.50 -1.77 13.35
N LEU A 128 5.36 -0.81 13.01
CA LEU A 128 5.16 0.15 11.93
C LEU A 128 6.51 0.38 11.25
N CYS A 129 6.55 0.33 9.93
CA CYS A 129 7.77 0.63 9.18
C CYS A 129 7.51 1.54 7.98
N LEU A 130 8.53 2.31 7.63
CA LEU A 130 8.58 3.06 6.39
C LEU A 130 9.06 2.12 5.27
N LEU A 131 8.21 1.94 4.26
CA LEU A 131 8.57 1.22 3.03
C LEU A 131 9.23 2.16 2.02
N GLY A 132 8.77 3.42 1.95
CA GLY A 132 9.38 4.43 1.08
C GLY A 132 8.84 5.83 1.30
N ASP A 133 9.62 6.84 0.92
CA ASP A 133 9.25 8.26 1.03
C ASP A 133 8.18 8.70 0.01
N ASN A 134 7.94 7.87 -1.01
CA ASN A 134 6.85 8.00 -1.96
C ASN A 134 6.34 6.60 -2.36
N VAL A 135 5.20 6.56 -3.07
CA VAL A 135 4.56 5.31 -3.54
C VAL A 135 5.51 4.45 -4.38
N ALA A 136 6.30 5.05 -5.28
CA ALA A 136 7.19 4.27 -6.14
C ALA A 136 8.29 3.59 -5.34
N ASP A 137 8.94 4.32 -4.44
CA ASP A 137 9.96 3.76 -3.54
C ASP A 137 9.38 2.65 -2.66
N GLY A 138 8.16 2.84 -2.13
CA GLY A 138 7.48 1.85 -1.31
C GLY A 138 7.15 0.57 -2.06
N LEU A 139 6.64 0.68 -3.30
CA LEU A 139 6.38 -0.48 -4.16
C LEU A 139 7.66 -1.22 -4.53
N ILE A 140 8.74 -0.48 -4.86
CA ILE A 140 10.05 -1.07 -5.12
C ILE A 140 10.53 -1.84 -3.89
N ALA A 141 10.47 -1.23 -2.70
CA ALA A 141 10.91 -1.88 -1.47
C ALA A 141 10.10 -3.14 -1.18
N LEU A 142 8.77 -3.06 -1.37
CA LEU A 142 7.85 -4.18 -1.14
C LEU A 142 8.14 -5.36 -2.09
N PHE A 143 8.22 -5.11 -3.41
CA PHE A 143 8.39 -6.18 -4.40
C PHE A 143 9.83 -6.70 -4.53
N GLU A 144 10.83 -5.92 -4.15
CA GLU A 144 12.23 -6.32 -4.18
C GLU A 144 12.73 -6.87 -2.85
N GLY A 145 11.89 -6.90 -1.81
CA GLY A 145 12.24 -7.42 -0.49
C GLY A 145 13.33 -6.59 0.20
N LYS A 146 13.33 -5.26 0.01
CA LYS A 146 14.30 -4.37 0.67
C LYS A 146 13.96 -4.22 2.15
N GLU A 147 15.00 -4.02 2.96
CA GLU A 147 14.82 -3.72 4.38
C GLU A 147 14.01 -2.43 4.57
N SER A 148 13.00 -2.50 5.43
CA SER A 148 12.19 -1.35 5.84
C SER A 148 12.71 -0.73 7.13
N VAL A 149 12.57 0.58 7.28
CA VAL A 149 12.98 1.28 8.50
C VAL A 149 11.84 1.25 9.50
N GLU A 150 12.04 0.57 10.63
CA GLU A 150 11.07 0.58 11.72
C GLU A 150 10.92 2.00 12.28
N ILE A 151 9.68 2.42 12.44
CA ILE A 151 9.31 3.62 13.18
C ILE A 151 9.08 3.16 14.62
N PRO A 152 9.56 3.87 15.66
CA PRO A 152 9.24 3.60 17.07
C PRO A 152 7.88 4.13 17.51
#